data_AF-A0A7J4HSK9-F1
#
_entry.id   AF-A0A7J4HSK9-F1
#
_cell.length_a   1.000
_cell.length_b   1.000
_cell.length_c   1.000
_cell.angle_alpha   90.00
_cell.angle_beta   90.00
_cell.angle_gamma   90.00
#
_symmetry.space_group_name_H-M   'P 1'
#
loop_
_entity.id
_entity.type
_entity.pdbx_description
1 polymer ?
#
loop_
_entity_poly.entity_id
_entity_poly.type
_entity_poly.pdbx_seq_one_letter_code
_entity_poly.pdbx_strand_id
1 'polypeptide(L)'
;MSLASKTYFRFAQEAEESMNKEPDHMKKKEYRKVAAQNYFYSAMEAIESVLKKAGIDLYSINSHEERLALVKKNNALFRDPMQLILKFEIMINYDYRRKVAYKGENGNKFIIVKEFAMLCQHEIA
;
A
#
# COMPACT_ATOMS: atom_id res chain seq x y z
N MET A 1 -17.43 -1.89 -1.55
CA MET A 1 -16.29 -1.37 -0.76
C MET A 1 -15.44 -2.59 -0.38
N SER A 2 -14.11 -2.55 -0.51
CA SER A 2 -13.29 -3.77 -0.29
C SER A 2 -13.11 -4.08 1.20
N LEU A 3 -13.66 -5.22 1.64
CA LEU A 3 -13.51 -5.71 3.02
C LEU A 3 -12.05 -6.13 3.30
N ALA A 4 -11.39 -6.75 2.33
CA ALA A 4 -9.99 -7.16 2.43
C ALA A 4 -9.08 -5.96 2.65
N SER A 5 -9.26 -4.89 1.86
CA SER A 5 -8.50 -3.65 1.99
C SER A 5 -8.58 -3.06 3.41
N LYS A 6 -9.81 -2.92 3.95
CA LYS A 6 -10.03 -2.43 5.32
C LYS A 6 -9.38 -3.31 6.38
N THR A 7 -9.43 -4.62 6.19
CA THR A 7 -8.88 -5.59 7.14
C THR A 7 -7.36 -5.48 7.20
N TYR A 8 -6.69 -5.45 6.05
CA TYR A 8 -5.25 -5.22 5.98
C TYR A 8 -4.86 -3.87 6.57
N PHE A 9 -5.64 -2.81 6.32
CA PHE A 9 -5.35 -1.50 6.88
C PHE A 9 -5.40 -1.51 8.41
N ARG A 10 -6.41 -2.15 8.99
CA ARG A 10 -6.53 -2.32 10.44
C ARG A 10 -5.34 -3.08 11.02
N PHE A 11 -4.96 -4.21 10.41
CA PHE A 11 -3.78 -4.97 10.86
C PHE A 11 -2.48 -4.17 10.76
N ALA A 12 -2.37 -3.30 9.75
CA ALA A 12 -1.23 -2.39 9.63
C ALA A 12 -1.18 -1.39 10.80
N GLN A 13 -2.32 -0.82 11.19
CA GLN A 13 -2.43 0.11 12.32
C GLN A 13 -2.09 -0.59 13.65
N GLU A 14 -2.64 -1.78 13.89
CA GLU A 14 -2.36 -2.58 15.10
C GLU A 14 -0.85 -2.90 15.23
N ALA A 15 -0.20 -3.26 14.12
CA ALA A 15 1.24 -3.50 14.08
C ALA A 15 2.06 -2.22 14.27
N GLU A 16 1.62 -1.09 13.72
CA GLU A 16 2.26 0.22 13.91
C GLU A 16 2.16 0.70 15.36
N GLU A 17 1.01 0.53 16.00
CA GLU A 17 0.84 0.82 17.43
C GLU A 17 1.77 -0.02 18.30
N SER A 18 1.90 -1.31 17.98
CA SER A 18 2.83 -2.21 18.66
C SER A 18 4.28 -1.78 18.45
N MET A 19 4.66 -1.39 17.22
CA MET A 19 5.97 -0.82 16.91
C MET A 19 6.29 0.43 17.75
N ASN A 20 5.32 1.32 17.95
CA ASN A 20 5.52 2.57 18.67
C ASN A 20 5.72 2.37 20.18
N LYS A 21 5.13 1.29 20.73
CA LYS A 21 5.20 0.93 22.16
C LYS A 21 6.40 0.03 22.50
N GLU A 22 6.91 -0.71 21.53
CA GLU A 22 8.05 -1.62 21.71
C GLU A 22 9.33 -0.82 22.04
N PRO A 23 10.11 -1.13 23.09
CA PRO A 23 11.40 -0.49 23.32
C PRO A 23 12.56 -1.12 22.52
N ASP A 24 12.50 -2.42 22.21
CA ASP A 24 13.58 -3.16 21.55
C ASP A 24 13.67 -2.84 20.05
N HIS A 25 14.86 -2.44 19.59
CA HIS A 25 15.08 -2.02 18.20
C HIS A 25 14.89 -3.15 17.17
N MET A 26 15.20 -4.40 17.53
CA MET A 26 15.02 -5.55 16.65
C MET A 26 13.54 -5.91 16.53
N LYS A 27 12.79 -5.91 17.64
CA LYS A 27 11.34 -6.12 17.61
C LYS A 27 10.60 -4.98 16.91
N LYS A 28 10.99 -3.72 17.14
CA LYS A 28 10.49 -2.56 16.36
C LYS A 28 10.64 -2.78 14.86
N LYS A 29 11.80 -3.31 14.45
CA LYS A 29 12.11 -3.58 13.05
C LYS A 29 11.19 -4.66 12.47
N GLU A 30 10.88 -5.72 13.21
CA GLU A 30 9.92 -6.74 12.76
C GLU A 30 8.49 -6.18 12.68
N TYR A 31 8.01 -5.43 13.68
CA TYR A 31 6.70 -4.78 13.60
C TYR A 31 6.60 -3.82 12.40
N ARG A 32 7.67 -3.08 12.08
CA ARG A 32 7.72 -2.20 10.90
C ARG A 32 7.52 -2.98 9.61
N LYS A 33 8.13 -4.17 9.48
CA LYS A 33 7.96 -5.03 8.30
C LYS A 33 6.50 -5.46 8.15
N VAL A 34 5.91 -5.95 9.24
CA VAL A 34 4.51 -6.41 9.27
C VAL A 34 3.56 -5.26 8.94
N ALA A 35 3.73 -4.10 9.56
CA ALA A 35 2.91 -2.92 9.29
C ALA A 35 3.02 -2.49 7.82
N ALA A 36 4.25 -2.39 7.28
CA ALA A 36 4.47 -2.02 5.89
C ALA A 36 3.84 -3.00 4.89
N GLN A 37 3.96 -4.30 5.15
CA GLN A 37 3.38 -5.34 4.29
C GLN A 37 1.85 -5.22 4.26
N ASN A 38 1.22 -5.04 5.42
CA ASN A 38 -0.22 -4.88 5.53
C ASN A 38 -0.72 -3.56 4.90
N TYR A 39 -0.02 -2.44 5.12
CA TYR A 39 -0.35 -1.17 4.44
C TYR A 39 -0.31 -1.33 2.91
N PHE A 40 0.72 -1.98 2.38
CA PHE A 40 0.83 -2.21 0.94
C PHE A 40 -0.30 -3.09 0.39
N TYR A 41 -0.64 -4.21 1.05
CA TYR A 41 -1.75 -5.06 0.60
C TYR A 41 -3.11 -4.36 0.70
N SER A 42 -3.31 -3.57 1.75
CA SER A 42 -4.48 -2.68 1.84
C SER A 42 -4.60 -1.78 0.62
N ALA A 43 -3.49 -1.15 0.20
CA ALA A 43 -3.46 -0.26 -0.96
C ALA A 43 -3.82 -1.00 -2.26
N MET A 44 -3.23 -2.17 -2.49
CA MET A 44 -3.52 -2.98 -3.68
C MET A 44 -4.99 -3.39 -3.76
N GLU A 45 -5.54 -3.91 -2.66
CA GLU A 45 -6.96 -4.29 -2.59
C GLU A 45 -7.92 -3.12 -2.81
N ALA A 46 -7.55 -1.91 -2.38
CA ALA A 46 -8.33 -0.71 -2.63
C ALA A 46 -8.32 -0.34 -4.11
N ILE A 47 -7.14 -0.27 -4.74
CA ILE A 47 -6.98 0.01 -6.17
C ILE A 47 -7.75 -1.01 -7.01
N GLU A 48 -7.56 -2.29 -6.74
CA GLU A 48 -8.24 -3.35 -7.48
C GLU A 48 -9.75 -3.27 -7.31
N SER A 49 -10.25 -2.87 -6.14
CA SER A 49 -11.68 -2.66 -5.93
C SER A 49 -12.25 -1.51 -6.76
N VAL A 50 -11.49 -0.43 -6.97
CA VAL A 50 -11.91 0.69 -7.83
C VAL A 50 -11.96 0.21 -9.29
N LEU A 51 -10.91 -0.46 -9.75
CA LEU A 51 -10.84 -0.97 -11.13
C LEU A 51 -11.94 -2.02 -11.41
N LYS A 52 -12.15 -2.98 -10.51
CA LYS A 52 -13.22 -3.99 -10.61
C LYS A 52 -14.61 -3.37 -10.68
N LYS A 53 -14.88 -2.33 -9.89
CA LYS A 53 -16.16 -1.59 -9.94
C LYS A 53 -16.40 -0.89 -11.29
N ALA A 54 -15.33 -0.48 -11.96
CA ALA A 54 -15.38 0.10 -13.30
C ALA A 54 -15.46 -0.95 -14.42
N GLY A 55 -15.57 -2.25 -14.09
CA GLY A 55 -15.65 -3.33 -15.06
C GLY A 55 -14.31 -3.68 -15.73
N ILE A 56 -13.18 -3.24 -15.15
CA ILE A 56 -11.85 -3.55 -15.68
C ILE A 56 -11.46 -4.95 -15.23
N ASP A 57 -11.18 -5.82 -16.19
CA ASP A 57 -10.69 -7.18 -15.92
C ASP A 57 -9.26 -7.13 -15.37
N LEU A 58 -9.06 -7.85 -14.26
CA LEU A 58 -7.79 -7.96 -13.56
C LEU A 58 -7.16 -9.36 -13.68
N TYR A 59 -7.81 -10.31 -14.39
CA TYR A 59 -7.42 -11.72 -14.44
C TYR A 59 -6.02 -11.95 -15.00
N SER A 60 -5.55 -11.07 -15.88
CA SER A 60 -4.24 -11.17 -16.54
C SER A 60 -3.11 -10.41 -15.83
N ILE A 61 -3.36 -9.79 -14.67
CA ILE A 61 -2.38 -8.95 -13.98
C ILE A 61 -1.46 -9.78 -13.08
N ASN A 62 -0.21 -9.90 -13.49
CA ASN A 62 0.79 -10.72 -12.82
C ASN A 62 1.88 -9.91 -12.12
N SER A 63 1.96 -8.59 -12.36
CA SER A 63 3.01 -7.73 -11.78
C SER A 63 2.48 -6.43 -11.16
N HIS A 64 3.31 -5.75 -10.37
CA HIS A 64 2.94 -4.43 -9.82
C HIS A 64 3.06 -3.34 -10.88
N GLU A 65 3.97 -3.52 -11.84
CA GLU A 65 4.17 -2.70 -13.02
C GLU A 65 2.93 -2.67 -13.91
N GLU A 66 2.32 -3.84 -14.15
CA GLU A 66 1.05 -3.94 -14.89
C GLU A 66 -0.11 -3.27 -14.13
N ARG A 67 -0.16 -3.41 -12.79
CA ARG A 67 -1.14 -2.70 -11.95
C ARG A 67 -0.96 -1.19 -12.10
N LEU A 68 0.27 -0.69 -12.02
CA LEU A 68 0.57 0.73 -12.21
C LEU A 68 0.16 1.21 -13.61
N ALA A 69 0.46 0.43 -14.66
CA ALA A 69 0.07 0.78 -16.02
C ALA A 69 -1.47 0.90 -16.16
N LEU A 70 -2.22 0.00 -15.52
CA LEU A 70 -3.68 0.07 -15.47
C LEU A 70 -4.19 1.28 -14.69
N VAL A 71 -3.59 1.60 -13.55
CA VAL A 71 -3.92 2.81 -12.79
C VAL A 71 -3.69 4.06 -13.65
N LYS A 72 -2.55 4.14 -14.34
CA LYS A 72 -2.25 5.26 -15.25
C LYS A 72 -3.25 5.37 -16.40
N LYS A 73 -3.59 4.24 -17.03
CA LYS A 73 -4.56 4.17 -18.13
C LYS A 73 -5.96 4.61 -17.69
N ASN A 74 -6.33 4.35 -16.44
CA ASN A 74 -7.65 4.61 -15.89
C ASN A 74 -7.62 5.65 -14.76
N ASN A 75 -6.71 6.64 -14.87
CA ASN A 75 -6.44 7.60 -13.80
C ASN A 75 -7.69 8.43 -13.40
N ALA A 76 -8.62 8.65 -14.34
CA ALA A 76 -9.86 9.38 -14.11
C ALA A 76 -10.82 8.67 -13.14
N LEU A 77 -10.57 7.40 -12.79
CA LEU A 77 -11.36 6.68 -11.79
C LEU A 77 -10.99 7.03 -10.34
N PHE A 78 -9.88 7.74 -10.13
CA PHE A 78 -9.35 8.06 -8.82
C PHE A 78 -9.55 9.55 -8.50
N ARG A 79 -9.74 9.90 -7.23
CA ARG A 79 -9.96 11.27 -6.76
C ARG A 79 -8.69 12.11 -6.87
N ASP A 80 -7.53 11.55 -6.47
CA ASP A 80 -6.21 12.18 -6.63
C ASP A 80 -5.24 11.26 -7.38
N PRO A 81 -5.39 11.14 -8.71
CA PRO A 81 -4.60 10.20 -9.48
C PRO A 81 -3.11 10.54 -9.51
N MET A 82 -2.76 11.83 -9.49
CA MET A 82 -1.36 12.24 -9.61
C MET A 82 -0.56 11.87 -8.38
N GLN A 83 -1.10 12.13 -7.19
CA GLN A 83 -0.43 11.75 -5.97
C GLN A 83 -0.37 10.22 -5.80
N LEU A 84 -1.45 9.51 -6.16
CA LEU A 84 -1.51 8.06 -6.11
C LEU A 84 -0.49 7.41 -7.06
N ILE A 85 -0.45 7.84 -8.32
CA ILE A 85 0.49 7.32 -9.32
C ILE A 85 1.93 7.58 -8.89
N LEU A 86 2.25 8.79 -8.44
CA LEU A 86 3.59 9.14 -7.98
C LEU A 86 4.06 8.22 -6.85
N LYS A 87 3.22 8.01 -5.82
CA LYS A 87 3.58 7.12 -4.71
C LYS A 87 3.69 5.66 -5.16
N PHE A 88 2.85 5.21 -6.07
CA PHE A 88 2.92 3.85 -6.60
C PHE A 88 4.19 3.63 -7.43
N GLU A 89 4.58 4.60 -8.28
CA GLU A 89 5.86 4.62 -8.98
C GLU A 89 7.04 4.55 -8.02
N ILE A 90 7.00 5.34 -6.93
CA ILE A 90 8.06 5.31 -5.92
C ILE A 90 8.17 3.90 -5.31
N MET A 91 7.02 3.26 -5.06
CA MET A 91 7.00 1.92 -4.46
C MET A 91 7.63 0.85 -5.35
N ILE A 92 7.38 0.91 -6.65
CA ILE A 92 7.89 -0.03 -7.65
C ILE A 92 9.36 0.30 -7.99
N ASN A 93 9.65 1.53 -8.41
CA ASN A 93 10.94 1.91 -8.98
C ASN A 93 12.07 1.94 -7.97
N TYR A 94 11.79 2.32 -6.71
CA TYR A 94 12.81 2.35 -5.66
C TYR A 94 12.77 1.13 -4.75
N ASP A 95 11.87 0.18 -5.02
CA ASP A 95 11.66 -1.05 -4.27
C ASP A 95 11.49 -0.80 -2.76
N TYR A 96 10.82 0.30 -2.42
CA TYR A 96 10.64 0.73 -1.03
C TYR A 96 9.81 -0.30 -0.25
N ARG A 97 8.89 -1.00 -0.93
CA ARG A 97 8.18 -2.14 -0.34
C ARG A 97 9.18 -3.18 0.14
N ARG A 98 10.13 -3.64 -0.70
CA ARG A 98 11.05 -4.69 -0.27
C ARG A 98 12.03 -4.21 0.80
N LYS A 99 12.48 -2.95 0.69
CA LYS A 99 13.36 -2.30 1.67
C LYS A 99 12.72 -2.19 3.05
N VAL A 100 11.42 -1.94 3.15
CA VAL A 100 10.76 -1.87 4.45
C VAL A 100 10.21 -3.23 4.88
N ALA A 101 9.49 -3.96 4.03
CA ALA A 101 8.85 -5.23 4.36
C ALA A 101 9.83 -6.39 4.60
N TYR A 102 11.05 -6.36 4.04
CA TYR A 102 12.03 -7.44 4.24
C TYR A 102 13.26 -6.99 5.02
N LYS A 103 13.73 -5.76 4.81
CA LYS A 103 14.94 -5.25 5.49
C LYS A 103 14.63 -4.37 6.70
N GLY A 104 13.37 -3.99 6.92
CA GLY A 104 12.97 -3.12 8.03
C GLY A 104 13.71 -1.78 8.04
N GLU A 105 14.01 -1.24 6.85
CA GLU A 105 14.72 0.03 6.70
C GLU A 105 13.95 1.21 7.33
N ASN A 106 14.61 2.36 7.44
CA ASN A 106 14.25 3.56 8.23
C ASN A 106 12.82 4.14 8.06
N GLY A 107 12.47 5.09 8.95
CA GLY A 107 11.14 5.71 9.07
C GLY A 107 10.60 6.40 7.81
N ASN A 108 11.45 7.08 7.03
CA ASN A 108 10.98 7.80 5.83
C ASN A 108 10.37 6.88 4.78
N LYS A 109 10.95 5.68 4.56
CA LYS A 109 10.40 4.71 3.61
C LYS A 109 9.10 4.09 4.13
N PHE A 110 9.02 3.84 5.43
CA PHE A 110 7.80 3.36 6.08
C PHE A 110 6.65 4.37 5.96
N ILE A 111 6.93 5.66 6.19
CA ILE A 111 5.95 6.75 6.04
C ILE A 111 5.38 6.76 4.62
N ILE A 112 6.21 6.63 3.58
CA ILE A 112 5.74 6.61 2.19
C ILE A 112 4.78 5.43 1.92
N VAL A 113 5.07 4.24 2.46
CA VAL A 113 4.17 3.07 2.35
C VAL A 113 2.82 3.34 3.03
N LYS A 114 2.85 3.92 4.22
CA LYS A 114 1.64 4.28 4.98
C LYS A 114 0.80 5.33 4.24
N GLU A 115 1.44 6.40 3.78
CA GLU A 115 0.77 7.47 3.02
C GLU A 115 0.12 6.93 1.74
N PHE A 116 0.80 6.04 1.02
CA PHE A 116 0.23 5.39 -0.15
C PHE A 116 -1.03 4.58 0.20
N ALA A 117 -1.00 3.82 1.28
CA ALA A 117 -2.17 3.08 1.76
C ALA A 117 -3.32 4.00 2.18
N MET A 118 -3.03 5.12 2.84
CA MET A 118 -4.04 6.11 3.23
C MET A 118 -4.72 6.75 2.02
N LEU A 119 -3.95 7.13 0.99
CA LEU A 119 -4.53 7.63 -0.27
C LEU A 119 -5.47 6.60 -0.89
N CYS A 120 -5.03 5.35 -0.99
CA CYS A 120 -5.86 4.30 -1.56
C CYS A 120 -7.11 4.01 -0.71
N GLN A 121 -7.04 4.12 0.61
CA GLN A 121 -8.23 4.00 1.48
C GLN A 121 -9.26 5.09 1.19
N HIS A 122 -8.82 6.33 0.92
CA HIS A 122 -9.73 7.43 0.58
C HIS A 122 -10.49 7.20 -0.73
N GLU A 123 -9.94 6.42 -1.66
CA GLU A 123 -10.60 6.07 -2.92
C GLU A 123 -11.78 5.11 -2.72
N ILE A 124 -11.75 4.32 -1.64
CA ILE A 124 -12.80 3.34 -1.33
C ILE A 124 -13.67 3.73 -0.12
N ALA A 125 -13.39 4.87 0.51
CA ALA A 125 -14.19 5.48 1.58
C ALA A 125 -15.41 6.24 1.01
#